data_AF-A0A533ZGP4-F1
#
_entry.id   AF-A0A533ZGP4-F1
#
_cell.length_a   1.000
_cell.length_b   1.000
_cell.length_c   1.000
_cell.angle_alpha   90.00
_cell.angle_beta   90.00
_cell.angle_gamma   90.00
#
_symmetry.space_group_name_H-M   'P 1'
#
loop_
_entity.id
_entity.type
_entity.pdbx_description
1 polymer ?
#
loop_
_entity_poly.entity_id
_entity_poly.type
_entity_poly.pdbx_seq_one_letter_code
_entity_poly.pdbx_strand_id
1 'polypeptide(L)'
;MNILFLLLLVWMAAGILAPSAFSQVGLMRIPTLQGVQVQAETTFDPGTGRYTYRYTVSNPAGNTGRIWNILVDMTTTLPPGSSVLDASGLTIPLGRNLFSFDREIASLQPLALPAGTTLVPFGQQVPTGWNGGLRRNGTASFSTSGPAVHILPGQTLSGFALLGPGMPMIRKMQVHPKWTYVVPDVHVTDDDEEVAAAKVKKAIVFHTFTLGPSPHTPGTVAHWDQLRDDLNQAIQLGWISDQALADSLVSQFASARQALNGQDWTLAKTRLNSLIQIITQSTPDQRHREAFDLVLLNAQRLLEKTADTLSR
;
A
#
# COMPACT_ATOMS: atom_id res chain seq x y z
N MET A 1 -34.43 45.93 -9.60
CA MET A 1 -35.69 45.18 -9.55
C MET A 1 -35.32 43.70 -9.40
N ASN A 2 -35.08 43.26 -8.15
CA ASN A 2 -35.75 42.15 -7.45
C ASN A 2 -36.13 40.98 -8.39
N ILE A 3 -35.71 39.73 -8.15
CA ILE A 3 -36.11 38.96 -6.97
C ILE A 3 -35.01 37.96 -6.53
N LEU A 4 -34.78 38.01 -5.23
CA LEU A 4 -34.06 37.09 -4.35
C LEU A 4 -34.83 35.75 -4.25
N PHE A 5 -34.17 34.61 -4.40
CA PHE A 5 -34.68 33.34 -3.85
C PHE A 5 -33.56 32.59 -3.12
N LEU A 6 -33.61 32.72 -1.80
CA LEU A 6 -32.99 31.85 -0.81
C LEU A 6 -33.72 30.49 -0.83
N LEU A 7 -33.00 29.38 -0.79
CA LEU A 7 -33.50 28.12 -0.23
C LEU A 7 -32.38 27.37 0.48
N LEU A 8 -32.68 27.05 1.74
CA LEU A 8 -31.84 26.46 2.78
C LEU A 8 -31.49 24.98 2.54
N LEU A 9 -30.26 24.63 2.94
CA LEU A 9 -29.90 23.55 3.88
C LEU A 9 -30.87 22.37 4.04
N VAL A 10 -30.48 21.19 3.54
CA VAL A 10 -30.58 19.89 4.22
C VAL A 10 -29.50 18.96 3.65
N TRP A 11 -28.40 18.73 4.36
CA TRP A 11 -27.64 17.47 4.23
C TRP A 11 -27.87 16.69 5.51
N MET A 12 -28.99 15.97 5.53
CA MET A 12 -29.30 15.01 6.57
C MET A 12 -28.34 13.83 6.46
N ALA A 13 -27.82 13.44 7.61
CA ALA A 13 -27.18 12.17 7.85
C ALA A 13 -28.04 11.02 7.27
N ALA A 14 -27.49 10.32 6.29
CA ALA A 14 -27.92 8.99 5.88
C ALA A 14 -26.70 8.07 5.91
N GLY A 15 -26.18 7.84 7.11
CA GLY A 15 -25.36 6.67 7.38
C GLY A 15 -26.27 5.45 7.32
N ILE A 16 -26.55 4.99 6.11
CA ILE A 16 -27.24 3.72 5.87
C ILE A 16 -26.38 2.65 6.54
N LEU A 17 -26.89 2.10 7.64
CA LEU A 17 -26.43 0.84 8.18
C LEU A 17 -26.62 -0.19 7.05
N ALA A 18 -25.56 -0.51 6.32
CA ALA A 18 -25.59 -1.65 5.43
C ALA A 18 -25.64 -2.91 6.31
N PRO A 19 -26.75 -3.67 6.35
CA PRO A 19 -26.70 -5.01 6.92
C PRO A 19 -25.71 -5.83 6.11
N SER A 20 -24.95 -6.70 6.79
CA SER A 20 -24.08 -7.68 6.15
C SER A 20 -24.91 -8.43 5.09
N ALA A 21 -24.57 -8.31 3.81
CA ALA A 21 -25.31 -8.92 2.70
C ALA A 21 -25.22 -10.47 2.67
N PHE A 22 -24.75 -11.09 3.74
CA PHE A 22 -24.58 -12.53 3.90
C PHE A 22 -25.56 -13.03 4.95
N SER A 23 -26.23 -14.15 4.67
CA SER A 23 -26.89 -14.93 5.69
C SER A 23 -25.87 -15.29 6.77
N GLN A 24 -26.28 -15.21 8.05
CA GLN A 24 -25.43 -15.62 9.16
C GLN A 24 -25.02 -17.09 8.95
N VAL A 25 -23.71 -17.35 9.03
CA VAL A 25 -23.12 -18.70 8.97
C VAL A 25 -22.34 -18.95 10.26
N GLY A 26 -22.58 -20.11 10.86
CA GLY A 26 -22.08 -20.45 12.18
C GLY A 26 -22.60 -19.56 13.32
N LEU A 27 -22.11 -19.85 14.52
CA LEU A 27 -22.53 -19.22 15.78
C LEU A 27 -21.91 -17.83 15.99
N MET A 28 -20.76 -17.55 15.38
CA MET A 28 -20.08 -16.27 15.57
C MET A 28 -20.62 -15.23 14.60
N ARG A 29 -21.15 -14.12 15.13
CA ARG A 29 -21.65 -13.00 14.31
C ARG A 29 -20.60 -12.53 13.30
N ILE A 30 -21.01 -12.40 12.04
CA ILE A 30 -20.15 -11.88 10.97
C ILE A 30 -19.83 -10.40 11.25
N PRO A 31 -18.55 -10.01 11.40
CA PRO A 31 -18.20 -8.64 11.68
C PRO A 31 -18.33 -7.75 10.44
N THR A 32 -18.62 -6.48 10.69
CA THR A 32 -18.49 -5.40 9.72
C THR A 32 -17.10 -4.77 9.85
N LEU A 33 -16.44 -4.59 8.71
CA LEU A 33 -15.18 -3.86 8.59
C LEU A 33 -15.23 -2.99 7.33
N GLN A 34 -15.49 -1.70 7.51
CA GLN A 34 -15.62 -0.72 6.43
C GLN A 34 -14.88 0.57 6.79
N GLY A 35 -14.53 1.35 5.78
CA GLY A 35 -13.91 2.67 5.96
C GLY A 35 -12.59 2.66 6.75
N VAL A 36 -11.87 1.54 6.79
CA VAL A 36 -10.56 1.49 7.46
C VAL A 36 -9.64 2.49 6.78
N GLN A 37 -9.02 3.34 7.58
CA GLN A 37 -8.07 4.32 7.08
C GLN A 37 -6.65 3.77 7.24
N VAL A 38 -5.88 3.86 6.17
CA VAL A 38 -4.46 3.51 6.16
C VAL A 38 -3.73 4.75 5.71
N GLN A 39 -2.79 5.21 6.54
CA GLN A 39 -1.87 6.29 6.20
C GLN A 39 -0.48 5.71 6.04
N ALA A 40 0.21 6.08 4.95
CA ALA A 40 1.60 5.71 4.72
C ALA A 40 2.51 6.95 4.67
N GLU A 41 3.65 6.85 5.34
CA GLU A 41 4.75 7.81 5.20
C GLU A 41 6.00 7.05 4.79
N THR A 42 6.71 7.57 3.79
CA THR A 42 7.96 7.00 3.31
C THR A 42 9.14 7.91 3.59
N THR A 43 10.19 7.34 4.16
CA THR A 43 11.48 8.00 4.32
C THR A 43 12.58 7.24 3.60
N PHE A 44 13.63 7.94 3.18
CA PHE A 44 14.83 7.35 2.59
C PHE A 44 16.03 7.60 3.50
N ASP A 45 16.78 6.54 3.81
CA ASP A 45 18.02 6.61 4.57
C ASP A 45 19.23 6.45 3.62
N PRO A 46 20.02 7.53 3.40
CA PRO A 46 21.21 7.47 2.54
C PRO A 46 22.33 6.61 3.11
N GLY A 47 22.40 6.39 4.43
CA GLY A 47 23.44 5.57 5.06
C GLY A 47 23.26 4.09 4.77
N THR A 48 22.01 3.61 4.72
CA THR A 48 21.69 2.21 4.42
C THR A 48 21.23 1.97 2.99
N GLY A 49 20.91 3.02 2.24
CA GLY A 49 20.36 2.91 0.89
C GLY A 49 18.92 2.39 0.88
N ARG A 50 18.16 2.55 1.96
CA ARG A 50 16.82 1.94 2.11
C ARG A 50 15.71 2.95 2.30
N TYR A 51 14.56 2.59 1.76
CA TYR A 51 13.28 3.21 2.07
C TYR A 51 12.64 2.51 3.27
N THR A 52 11.95 3.29 4.10
CA THR A 52 11.05 2.75 5.12
C THR A 52 9.65 3.31 4.91
N TYR A 53 8.69 2.41 4.72
CA TYR A 53 7.27 2.66 4.52
C TYR A 53 6.54 2.43 5.83
N ARG A 54 6.24 3.50 6.57
CA ARG A 54 5.54 3.43 7.87
C ARG A 54 4.05 3.51 7.66
N TYR A 55 3.30 2.65 8.33
CA TYR A 55 1.85 2.63 8.27
C TYR A 55 1.21 2.93 9.62
N THR A 56 0.15 3.72 9.55
CA THR A 56 -0.82 3.91 10.62
C THR A 56 -2.17 3.41 10.13
N VAL A 57 -2.79 2.52 10.90
CA VAL A 57 -4.07 1.90 10.55
C VAL A 57 -5.11 2.26 11.59
N SER A 58 -6.23 2.81 11.13
CA SER A 58 -7.36 3.24 11.98
C SER A 58 -8.60 2.42 11.66
N ASN A 59 -9.21 1.86 12.70
CA ASN A 59 -10.48 1.13 12.63
C ASN A 59 -11.63 2.06 13.06
N PRO A 60 -12.53 2.49 12.16
CA PRO A 60 -13.66 3.32 12.53
C PRO A 60 -14.51 2.77 13.68
N ALA A 61 -15.03 3.66 14.53
CA ALA A 61 -15.87 3.28 15.68
C ALA A 61 -17.18 2.56 15.29
N GLY A 62 -17.68 2.77 14.08
CA GLY A 62 -18.87 2.09 13.55
C GLY A 62 -18.65 0.63 13.15
N ASN A 63 -17.39 0.15 13.11
CA ASN A 63 -17.12 -1.25 12.81
C ASN A 63 -17.40 -2.15 14.01
N THR A 64 -17.64 -3.43 13.73
CA THR A 64 -17.76 -4.46 14.77
C THR A 64 -16.59 -5.45 14.74
N GLY A 65 -15.87 -5.51 13.62
CA GLY A 65 -14.66 -6.31 13.47
C GLY A 65 -13.44 -5.71 14.18
N ARG A 66 -12.66 -6.56 14.84
CA ARG A 66 -11.34 -6.21 15.38
C ARG A 66 -10.28 -6.59 14.35
N ILE A 67 -9.40 -5.67 14.00
CA ILE A 67 -8.34 -5.95 13.01
C ILE A 67 -7.23 -6.75 13.70
N TRP A 68 -6.89 -7.90 13.13
CA TRP A 68 -5.84 -8.79 13.66
C TRP A 68 -4.74 -9.11 12.64
N ASN A 69 -4.98 -8.81 11.36
CA ASN A 69 -4.06 -9.13 10.28
C ASN A 69 -4.16 -8.10 9.14
N ILE A 70 -3.01 -7.59 8.71
CA ILE A 70 -2.86 -6.65 7.60
C ILE A 70 -1.87 -7.29 6.62
N LEU A 71 -2.24 -7.34 5.34
CA LEU A 71 -1.43 -7.91 4.28
C LEU A 71 -1.10 -6.86 3.24
N VAL A 72 0.16 -6.82 2.79
CA VAL A 72 0.60 -5.98 1.67
C VAL A 72 1.12 -6.89 0.56
N ASP A 73 0.65 -6.67 -0.66
CA ASP A 73 1.08 -7.44 -1.83
C ASP A 73 2.51 -7.06 -2.25
N MET A 74 3.43 -8.03 -2.14
CA MET A 74 4.84 -7.87 -2.47
C MET A 74 5.21 -8.60 -3.77
N THR A 75 4.22 -9.08 -4.51
CA THR A 75 4.43 -9.71 -5.81
C THR A 75 4.68 -8.67 -6.90
N THR A 76 5.39 -9.06 -7.94
CA THR A 76 5.61 -8.22 -9.12
C THR A 76 5.95 -9.05 -10.35
N THR A 77 5.88 -8.44 -11.53
CA THR A 77 6.44 -8.95 -12.78
C THR A 77 7.71 -8.19 -13.14
N LEU A 78 8.83 -8.91 -13.31
CA LEU A 78 10.07 -8.31 -13.76
C LEU A 78 10.29 -8.54 -15.26
N PRO A 79 10.75 -7.53 -16.01
CA PRO A 79 11.26 -7.75 -17.36
C PRO A 79 12.41 -8.78 -17.38
N PRO A 80 12.57 -9.56 -18.46
CA PRO A 80 13.73 -10.44 -18.63
C PRO A 80 15.06 -9.71 -18.42
N GLY A 81 15.99 -10.31 -17.67
CA GLY A 81 17.31 -9.73 -17.38
C GLY A 81 17.32 -8.70 -16.25
N SER A 82 16.20 -8.45 -15.57
CA SER A 82 16.18 -7.60 -14.37
C SER A 82 16.91 -8.26 -13.21
N SER A 83 17.76 -7.51 -12.52
CA SER A 83 18.38 -7.96 -11.27
C SER A 83 17.40 -7.91 -10.11
N VAL A 84 17.43 -8.92 -9.25
CA VAL A 84 16.71 -8.87 -7.97
C VAL A 84 17.38 -7.82 -7.08
N LEU A 85 16.57 -7.04 -6.38
CA LEU A 85 17.08 -6.05 -5.43
C LEU A 85 17.78 -6.73 -4.24
N ASP A 86 18.70 -6.01 -3.60
CA ASP A 86 19.46 -6.55 -2.47
C ASP A 86 18.55 -6.81 -1.25
N ALA A 87 18.55 -8.05 -0.76
CA ALA A 87 17.84 -8.48 0.43
C ALA A 87 18.71 -8.49 1.70
N SER A 88 20.01 -8.24 1.56
CA SER A 88 20.98 -8.32 2.65
C SER A 88 20.54 -7.49 3.83
N GLY A 89 20.61 -8.00 5.06
CA GLY A 89 20.23 -7.27 6.26
C GLY A 89 18.76 -6.86 6.37
N LEU A 90 17.86 -7.35 5.50
CA LEU A 90 16.42 -7.25 5.71
C LEU A 90 15.97 -8.36 6.66
N THR A 91 15.20 -7.99 7.67
CA THR A 91 14.72 -8.92 8.69
C THR A 91 13.22 -8.86 8.88
N ILE A 92 12.62 -9.99 9.24
CA ILE A 92 11.21 -10.17 9.55
C ILE A 92 11.10 -10.62 11.02
N PRO A 93 10.38 -9.88 11.87
CA PRO A 93 10.16 -10.26 13.26
C PRO A 93 9.06 -11.31 13.34
N LEU A 94 9.36 -12.48 13.93
CA LEU A 94 8.37 -13.48 14.31
C LEU A 94 8.52 -13.82 15.79
N GLY A 95 7.56 -13.38 16.60
CA GLY A 95 7.63 -13.44 18.06
C GLY A 95 8.77 -12.57 18.57
N ARG A 96 9.66 -13.17 19.36
CA ARG A 96 10.86 -12.48 19.90
C ARG A 96 12.09 -12.60 18.99
N ASN A 97 11.97 -13.29 17.86
CA ASN A 97 13.08 -13.59 16.98
C ASN A 97 13.04 -12.72 15.73
N LEU A 98 14.21 -12.45 15.17
CA LEU A 98 14.38 -11.80 13.87
C LEU A 98 14.95 -12.81 12.89
N PHE A 99 14.27 -13.01 11.77
CA PHE A 99 14.70 -13.90 10.70
C PHE A 99 15.12 -13.06 9.49
N SER A 100 16.18 -13.45 8.78
CA SER A 100 16.51 -12.77 7.51
C SER A 100 15.45 -13.07 6.46
N PHE A 101 15.25 -12.13 5.53
CA PHE A 101 14.31 -12.30 4.42
C PHE A 101 14.57 -13.59 3.62
N ASP A 102 15.84 -13.87 3.29
CA ASP A 102 16.21 -15.07 2.53
C ASP A 102 15.88 -16.37 3.28
N ARG A 103 16.04 -16.36 4.62
CA ARG A 103 15.68 -17.52 5.45
C ARG A 103 14.17 -17.77 5.44
N GLU A 104 13.37 -16.71 5.54
CA GLU A 104 11.90 -16.81 5.47
C GLU A 104 11.43 -17.25 4.08
N ILE A 105 12.04 -16.76 2.99
CA ILE A 105 11.74 -17.27 1.66
C ILE A 105 12.05 -18.76 1.56
N ALA A 106 13.23 -19.18 2.02
CA ALA A 106 13.66 -20.58 1.93
C ALA A 106 12.73 -21.53 2.70
N SER A 107 12.23 -21.11 3.87
CA SER A 107 11.31 -21.92 4.69
C SER A 107 9.91 -22.07 4.07
N LEU A 108 9.52 -21.16 3.17
CA LEU A 108 8.22 -21.13 2.52
C LEU A 108 8.18 -21.85 1.17
N GLN A 109 9.33 -22.36 0.69
CA GLN A 109 9.39 -23.04 -0.61
C GLN A 109 8.58 -24.35 -0.62
N PRO A 110 7.90 -24.68 -1.74
CA PRO A 110 7.77 -23.86 -2.94
C PRO A 110 6.80 -22.70 -2.74
N LEU A 111 7.11 -21.52 -3.30
CA LEU A 111 6.17 -20.40 -3.27
C LEU A 111 4.92 -20.67 -4.14
N ALA A 112 3.79 -20.09 -3.76
CA ALA A 112 2.51 -20.17 -4.45
C ALA A 112 2.19 -18.85 -5.16
N LEU A 113 3.13 -18.39 -5.99
CA LEU A 113 3.00 -17.14 -6.73
C LEU A 113 2.26 -17.35 -8.05
N PRO A 114 1.53 -16.33 -8.55
CA PRO A 114 1.05 -16.33 -9.93
C PRO A 114 2.19 -16.54 -10.93
N ALA A 115 1.90 -17.20 -12.06
CA ALA A 115 2.89 -17.44 -13.10
C ALA A 115 3.53 -16.13 -13.59
N GLY A 116 4.85 -16.13 -13.78
CA GLY A 116 5.61 -14.96 -14.24
C GLY A 116 5.82 -13.86 -13.19
N THR A 117 5.47 -14.12 -11.92
CA THR A 117 5.70 -13.17 -10.83
C THR A 117 6.84 -13.60 -9.92
N THR A 118 7.45 -12.61 -9.26
CA THR A 118 8.49 -12.75 -8.24
C THR A 118 8.18 -11.88 -7.03
N LEU A 119 9.02 -11.94 -6.01
CA LEU A 119 8.90 -11.14 -4.78
C LEU A 119 9.85 -9.95 -4.79
N VAL A 120 9.35 -8.82 -4.31
CA VAL A 120 10.19 -7.68 -3.94
C VAL A 120 10.75 -7.93 -2.54
N PRO A 121 12.07 -7.88 -2.32
CA PRO A 121 12.65 -8.00 -1.01
C PRO A 121 12.18 -6.94 -0.03
N PHE A 122 11.86 -7.35 1.19
CA PHE A 122 11.47 -6.43 2.26
C PHE A 122 11.91 -6.93 3.64
N GLY A 123 12.17 -5.98 4.54
CA GLY A 123 12.18 -6.19 5.98
C GLY A 123 10.92 -5.62 6.61
N GLN A 124 10.70 -5.90 7.90
CA GLN A 124 9.52 -5.42 8.63
C GLN A 124 9.89 -4.85 10.00
N GLN A 125 9.14 -3.83 10.40
CA GLN A 125 9.02 -3.40 11.79
C GLN A 125 7.55 -3.54 12.20
N VAL A 126 7.32 -3.92 13.45
CA VAL A 126 5.97 -4.18 13.96
C VAL A 126 5.80 -3.56 15.35
N PRO A 127 4.60 -3.07 15.70
CA PRO A 127 4.33 -2.60 17.04
C PRO A 127 4.32 -3.75 18.05
N THR A 128 4.46 -3.43 19.34
CA THR A 128 4.44 -4.41 20.42
C THR A 128 3.21 -5.31 20.35
N GLY A 129 3.43 -6.63 20.43
CA GLY A 129 2.37 -7.64 20.38
C GLY A 129 1.98 -8.09 18.96
N TRP A 130 2.49 -7.43 17.92
CA TRP A 130 2.36 -7.84 16.54
C TRP A 130 3.58 -8.62 16.06
N ASN A 131 3.39 -9.41 15.01
CA ASN A 131 4.43 -10.15 14.31
C ASN A 131 4.42 -9.78 12.84
N GLY A 132 5.61 -9.79 12.23
CA GLY A 132 5.79 -9.83 10.80
C GLY A 132 5.53 -11.23 10.25
N GLY A 133 5.70 -11.37 8.95
CA GLY A 133 5.65 -12.64 8.26
C GLY A 133 5.65 -12.45 6.74
N LEU A 134 6.15 -13.44 6.04
CA LEU A 134 5.97 -13.61 4.60
C LEU A 134 5.02 -14.79 4.38
N ARG A 135 4.09 -14.66 3.44
CA ARG A 135 3.20 -15.75 3.05
C ARG A 135 3.64 -16.34 1.71
N ARG A 136 3.33 -17.62 1.49
CA ARG A 136 3.66 -18.34 0.24
C ARG A 136 3.10 -17.68 -1.02
N ASN A 137 1.99 -16.94 -0.90
CA ASN A 137 1.38 -16.18 -2.00
C ASN A 137 2.03 -14.80 -2.23
N GLY A 138 3.12 -14.49 -1.53
CA GLY A 138 3.89 -13.27 -1.75
C GLY A 138 3.37 -12.01 -1.06
N THR A 139 2.53 -12.16 -0.02
CA THR A 139 2.13 -11.01 0.80
C THR A 139 3.01 -10.87 2.04
N ALA A 140 3.47 -9.66 2.33
CA ALA A 140 3.95 -9.30 3.65
C ALA A 140 2.77 -9.27 4.63
N SER A 141 2.97 -9.80 5.83
CA SER A 141 1.94 -9.99 6.84
C SER A 141 2.32 -9.24 8.11
N PHE A 142 1.38 -8.47 8.65
CA PHE A 142 1.43 -7.96 10.01
C PHE A 142 0.27 -8.64 10.76
N SER A 143 0.55 -9.44 11.80
CA SER A 143 -0.51 -10.19 12.47
C SER A 143 -0.29 -10.36 13.96
N THR A 144 -1.39 -10.56 14.70
CA THR A 144 -1.41 -10.84 16.13
C THR A 144 -2.05 -12.18 16.42
N SER A 145 -1.60 -12.87 17.47
CA SER A 145 -2.23 -14.11 17.94
C SER A 145 -3.29 -13.91 19.03
N GLY A 146 -3.19 -12.82 19.83
CA GLY A 146 -4.05 -12.59 20.99
C GLY A 146 -5.02 -11.42 20.84
N PRO A 147 -6.25 -11.51 21.38
CA PRO A 147 -7.28 -10.47 21.22
C PRO A 147 -6.95 -9.14 21.90
N ALA A 148 -6.01 -9.13 22.85
CA ALA A 148 -5.63 -7.96 23.63
C ALA A 148 -4.87 -6.89 22.81
N VAL A 149 -4.32 -7.27 21.66
CA VAL A 149 -3.46 -6.39 20.83
C VAL A 149 -4.07 -6.11 19.44
N HIS A 150 -5.30 -6.57 19.19
CA HIS A 150 -6.03 -6.24 17.98
C HIS A 150 -6.34 -4.74 17.93
N ILE A 151 -6.49 -4.17 16.73
CA ILE A 151 -7.00 -2.80 16.57
C ILE A 151 -8.53 -2.85 16.71
N LEU A 152 -9.05 -2.41 17.85
CA LEU A 152 -10.48 -2.40 18.14
C LEU A 152 -11.20 -1.29 17.36
N PRO A 153 -12.53 -1.38 17.16
CA PRO A 153 -13.31 -0.26 16.64
C PRO A 153 -13.06 1.02 17.44
N GLY A 154 -12.83 2.12 16.73
CA GLY A 154 -12.49 3.43 17.30
C GLY A 154 -11.00 3.61 17.62
N GLN A 155 -10.15 2.61 17.37
CA GLN A 155 -8.72 2.69 17.65
C GLN A 155 -7.87 2.89 16.39
N THR A 156 -6.71 3.50 16.62
CA THR A 156 -5.65 3.69 15.64
C THR A 156 -4.37 3.10 16.18
N LEU A 157 -3.61 2.41 15.32
CA LEU A 157 -2.31 1.87 15.66
C LEU A 157 -1.27 2.18 14.59
N SER A 158 -0.15 2.74 15.04
CA SER A 158 1.04 3.03 14.24
C SER A 158 2.17 2.04 14.56
N GLY A 159 3.27 2.12 13.81
CA GLY A 159 4.48 1.35 14.08
C GLY A 159 4.65 0.10 13.20
N PHE A 160 3.74 -0.12 12.26
CA PHE A 160 3.95 -1.06 11.16
C PHE A 160 4.91 -0.42 10.15
N ALA A 161 5.88 -1.17 9.65
CA ALA A 161 6.66 -0.71 8.51
C ALA A 161 7.15 -1.83 7.61
N LEU A 162 7.23 -1.53 6.31
CA LEU A 162 8.08 -2.26 5.37
C LEU A 162 9.39 -1.49 5.15
N LEU A 163 10.49 -2.22 4.96
CA LEU A 163 11.81 -1.65 4.70
C LEU A 163 12.39 -2.31 3.46
N GLY A 164 13.09 -1.58 2.61
CA GLY A 164 13.74 -2.18 1.45
C GLY A 164 14.42 -1.18 0.54
N PRO A 165 15.23 -1.64 -0.42
CA PRO A 165 15.92 -0.77 -1.38
C PRO A 165 14.98 -0.20 -2.47
N GLY A 166 13.81 -0.79 -2.65
CA GLY A 166 12.84 -0.37 -3.66
C GLY A 166 12.26 1.01 -3.36
N MET A 167 12.15 1.87 -4.38
CA MET A 167 11.50 3.19 -4.32
C MET A 167 9.99 3.06 -4.13
N PRO A 168 9.27 4.13 -3.74
CA PRO A 168 7.84 4.00 -3.50
C PRO A 168 7.07 3.61 -4.75
N MET A 169 6.17 2.64 -4.61
CA MET A 169 5.12 2.36 -5.58
C MET A 169 3.79 2.10 -4.87
N ILE A 170 2.68 2.18 -5.61
CA ILE A 170 1.37 1.85 -5.06
C ILE A 170 1.23 0.33 -4.95
N ARG A 171 0.89 -0.14 -3.74
CA ARG A 171 0.68 -1.56 -3.41
C ARG A 171 -0.75 -1.79 -2.96
N LYS A 172 -1.29 -2.97 -3.28
CA LYS A 172 -2.56 -3.43 -2.71
C LYS A 172 -2.35 -3.83 -1.26
N MET A 173 -3.27 -3.40 -0.40
CA MET A 173 -3.32 -3.79 1.00
C MET A 173 -4.67 -4.43 1.33
N GLN A 174 -4.64 -5.46 2.16
CA GLN A 174 -5.82 -6.10 2.72
C GLN A 174 -5.81 -5.98 4.24
N VAL A 175 -6.96 -5.65 4.82
CA VAL A 175 -7.15 -5.59 6.26
C VAL A 175 -8.22 -6.60 6.65
N HIS A 176 -7.84 -7.52 7.53
CA HIS A 176 -8.64 -8.68 7.89
C HIS A 176 -9.23 -8.49 9.29
N PRO A 177 -10.57 -8.54 9.44
CA PRO A 177 -11.18 -8.60 10.75
C PRO A 177 -11.00 -10.00 11.34
N LYS A 178 -11.03 -10.10 12.67
CA LYS A 178 -11.02 -11.39 13.35
C LYS A 178 -12.43 -11.98 13.26
N TRP A 179 -12.54 -13.09 12.55
CA TRP A 179 -13.74 -13.91 12.51
C TRP A 179 -13.34 -15.37 12.35
N THR A 180 -14.05 -16.24 13.05
CA THR A 180 -13.88 -17.68 12.98
C THR A 180 -15.27 -18.28 12.74
N TYR A 181 -15.38 -19.19 11.79
CA TYR A 181 -16.56 -20.01 11.64
C TYR A 181 -16.62 -20.99 12.81
N VAL A 182 -17.68 -20.90 13.62
CA VAL A 182 -17.86 -21.71 14.83
C VAL A 182 -19.15 -22.49 14.66
N VAL A 183 -19.06 -23.81 14.72
CA VAL A 183 -20.21 -24.73 14.70
C VAL A 183 -20.56 -25.20 16.11
N PRO A 184 -21.83 -25.60 16.37
CA PRO A 184 -22.23 -26.15 17.66
C PRO A 184 -21.50 -27.44 18.04
N ASP A 185 -21.18 -28.29 17.06
CA ASP A 185 -20.46 -29.55 17.24
C ASP A 185 -19.42 -29.70 16.12
N VAL A 186 -18.15 -29.87 16.50
CA VAL A 186 -17.01 -30.01 15.57
C VAL A 186 -17.04 -31.32 14.78
N HIS A 187 -17.89 -32.27 15.16
CA HIS A 187 -18.07 -33.55 14.45
C HIS A 187 -19.22 -33.53 13.44
N VAL A 188 -19.95 -32.41 13.34
CA VAL A 188 -21.03 -32.20 12.37
C VAL A 188 -20.70 -30.92 11.60
N THR A 189 -19.95 -31.06 10.52
CA THR A 189 -19.73 -29.97 9.56
C THR A 189 -20.58 -30.20 8.33
N ASP A 190 -21.32 -29.18 7.92
CA ASP A 190 -22.07 -29.15 6.67
C ASP A 190 -21.16 -28.54 5.59
N ASP A 191 -20.83 -29.31 4.56
CA ASP A 191 -19.97 -28.88 3.45
C ASP A 191 -20.49 -27.59 2.79
N ASP A 192 -21.81 -27.42 2.68
CA ASP A 192 -22.41 -26.22 2.10
C ASP A 192 -22.21 -24.99 3.02
N GLU A 193 -22.28 -25.20 4.34
CA GLU A 193 -22.04 -24.14 5.32
C GLU A 193 -20.55 -23.77 5.39
N GLU A 194 -19.64 -24.74 5.27
CA GLU A 194 -18.19 -24.47 5.16
C GLU A 194 -17.86 -23.65 3.91
N VAL A 195 -18.47 -23.99 2.76
CA VAL A 195 -18.34 -23.22 1.52
C VAL A 195 -18.88 -21.81 1.71
N ALA A 196 -20.02 -21.64 2.39
CA ALA A 196 -20.59 -20.33 2.69
C ALA A 196 -19.69 -19.53 3.64
N ALA A 197 -19.14 -20.14 4.69
CA ALA A 197 -18.19 -19.55 5.61
C ALA A 197 -16.89 -19.09 4.91
N ALA A 198 -16.40 -19.87 3.95
CA ALA A 198 -15.24 -19.49 3.14
C ALA A 198 -15.54 -18.25 2.26
N LYS A 199 -16.75 -18.13 1.71
CA LYS A 199 -17.19 -16.94 0.97
C LYS A 199 -17.26 -15.71 1.89
N VAL A 200 -17.85 -15.85 3.08
CA VAL A 200 -17.92 -14.78 4.09
C VAL A 200 -16.52 -14.31 4.48
N LYS A 201 -15.61 -15.24 4.80
CA LYS A 201 -14.23 -14.92 5.20
C LYS A 201 -13.49 -14.08 4.15
N LYS A 202 -13.74 -14.31 2.85
CA LYS A 202 -13.19 -13.50 1.76
C LYS A 202 -13.88 -12.15 1.65
N ALA A 203 -15.20 -12.11 1.81
CA ALA A 203 -16.01 -10.91 1.60
C ALA A 203 -15.87 -9.86 2.72
N ILE A 204 -15.54 -10.26 3.95
CA ILE A 204 -15.34 -9.34 5.08
C ILE A 204 -13.95 -8.68 5.08
N VAL A 205 -13.09 -8.99 4.11
CA VAL A 205 -11.76 -8.37 3.99
C VAL A 205 -11.91 -6.98 3.39
N PHE A 206 -11.41 -5.98 4.11
CA PHE A 206 -11.33 -4.63 3.58
C PHE A 206 -10.11 -4.51 2.66
N HIS A 207 -10.32 -3.98 1.46
CA HIS A 207 -9.28 -3.82 0.44
C HIS A 207 -8.99 -2.33 0.23
N THR A 208 -7.71 -1.97 0.17
CA THR A 208 -7.27 -0.60 -0.07
C THR A 208 -5.89 -0.58 -0.74
N PHE A 209 -5.33 0.60 -0.93
CA PHE A 209 -4.00 0.83 -1.47
C PHE A 209 -3.11 1.54 -0.44
N THR A 210 -1.81 1.35 -0.57
CA THR A 210 -0.77 1.98 0.26
C THR A 210 0.50 2.19 -0.55
N LEU A 211 1.54 2.76 0.05
CA LEU A 211 2.90 2.74 -0.51
C LEU A 211 3.67 1.49 -0.05
N GLY A 212 4.50 0.96 -0.93
CA GLY A 212 5.47 -0.08 -0.61
C GLY A 212 6.64 -0.10 -1.60
N PRO A 213 7.63 -0.96 -1.38
CA PRO A 213 8.83 -0.95 -2.21
C PRO A 213 8.55 -1.43 -3.64
N SER A 214 9.13 -0.73 -4.60
CA SER A 214 9.15 -1.05 -6.02
C SER A 214 10.21 -2.12 -6.34
N PRO A 215 9.99 -2.97 -7.34
CA PRO A 215 11.00 -3.91 -7.81
C PRO A 215 12.04 -3.27 -8.74
N HIS A 216 11.79 -2.06 -9.24
CA HIS A 216 12.53 -1.53 -10.39
C HIS A 216 13.81 -0.84 -9.96
N THR A 217 14.88 -1.07 -10.72
CA THR A 217 16.14 -0.34 -10.54
C THR A 217 15.94 1.14 -10.86
N PRO A 218 16.43 2.06 -9.99
CA PRO A 218 16.35 3.50 -10.22
C PRO A 218 16.89 3.93 -11.59
N GLY A 219 16.21 4.87 -12.23
CA GLY A 219 16.56 5.44 -13.55
C GLY A 219 16.19 4.61 -14.78
N THR A 220 15.84 3.33 -14.63
CA THR A 220 15.47 2.45 -15.77
C THR A 220 14.16 2.90 -16.43
N VAL A 221 13.93 2.45 -17.67
CA VAL A 221 12.65 2.68 -18.38
C VAL A 221 11.46 2.20 -17.55
N ALA A 222 11.55 1.02 -16.94
CA ALA A 222 10.50 0.48 -16.07
C ALA A 222 10.21 1.37 -14.86
N HIS A 223 11.21 2.06 -14.30
CA HIS A 223 10.98 3.04 -13.24
C HIS A 223 10.22 4.28 -13.74
N TRP A 224 10.53 4.79 -14.93
CA TRP A 224 9.76 5.89 -15.53
C TRP A 224 8.31 5.50 -15.79
N ASP A 225 8.08 4.29 -16.33
CA ASP A 225 6.74 3.77 -16.58
C ASP A 225 5.95 3.55 -15.28
N GLN A 226 6.59 2.99 -14.24
CA GLN A 226 5.98 2.80 -12.93
C GLN A 226 5.54 4.14 -12.31
N LEU A 227 6.38 5.17 -12.33
CA LEU A 227 5.99 6.47 -11.77
C LEU A 227 4.84 7.11 -12.57
N ARG A 228 4.80 6.95 -13.90
CA ARG A 228 3.65 7.41 -14.72
C ARG A 228 2.36 6.75 -14.22
N ASP A 229 2.40 5.43 -14.10
CA ASP A 229 1.22 4.63 -13.82
C ASP A 229 0.75 4.84 -12.37
N ASP A 230 1.67 4.90 -11.41
CA ASP A 230 1.37 5.23 -10.03
C ASP A 230 0.86 6.66 -9.85
N LEU A 231 1.38 7.64 -10.60
CA LEU A 231 0.87 9.01 -10.55
C LEU A 231 -0.59 9.06 -11.02
N ASN A 232 -0.91 8.41 -12.13
CA ASN A 232 -2.29 8.31 -12.62
C ASN A 232 -3.19 7.57 -11.62
N GLN A 233 -2.69 6.50 -11.02
CA GLN A 233 -3.43 5.76 -10.01
C GLN A 233 -3.64 6.59 -8.73
N ALA A 234 -2.65 7.37 -8.27
CA ALA A 234 -2.79 8.27 -7.13
C ALA A 234 -3.90 9.31 -7.36
N ILE A 235 -4.03 9.84 -8.58
CA ILE A 235 -5.12 10.74 -8.96
C ILE A 235 -6.47 10.01 -8.89
N GLN A 236 -6.57 8.80 -9.46
CA GLN A 236 -7.81 7.99 -9.42
C GLN A 236 -8.23 7.59 -8.01
N LEU A 237 -7.26 7.37 -7.12
CA LEU A 237 -7.50 7.08 -5.71
C LEU A 237 -7.88 8.33 -4.89
N GLY A 238 -7.85 9.52 -5.48
CA GLY A 238 -8.10 10.79 -4.80
C GLY A 238 -6.96 11.19 -3.85
N TRP A 239 -5.77 10.59 -3.96
CA TRP A 239 -4.60 11.00 -3.17
C TRP A 239 -4.05 12.36 -3.64
N ILE A 240 -4.38 12.79 -4.85
CA ILE A 240 -4.22 14.15 -5.33
C ILE A 240 -5.63 14.66 -5.61
N SER A 241 -6.15 15.49 -4.71
CA SER A 241 -7.52 16.01 -4.75
C SER A 241 -7.65 17.26 -5.62
N ASP A 242 -6.57 18.04 -5.74
CA ASP A 242 -6.54 19.26 -6.55
C ASP A 242 -6.21 18.95 -8.02
N GLN A 243 -7.15 19.27 -8.92
CA GLN A 243 -7.02 18.96 -10.35
C GLN A 243 -5.87 19.75 -11.01
N ALA A 244 -5.66 21.02 -10.62
CA ALA A 244 -4.62 21.85 -11.20
C ALA A 244 -3.21 21.31 -10.84
N LEU A 245 -3.04 20.84 -9.60
CA LEU A 245 -1.85 20.13 -9.17
C LEU A 245 -1.66 18.84 -9.98
N ALA A 246 -2.70 18.01 -10.11
CA ALA A 246 -2.65 16.76 -10.86
C ALA A 246 -2.19 16.99 -12.31
N ASP A 247 -2.81 17.94 -13.02
CA ASP A 247 -2.48 18.28 -14.40
C ASP A 247 -1.03 18.77 -14.53
N SER A 248 -0.58 19.60 -13.58
CA SER A 248 0.79 20.13 -13.54
C SER A 248 1.82 19.01 -13.35
N LEU A 249 1.57 18.08 -12.43
CA LEU A 249 2.47 16.94 -12.18
C LEU A 249 2.56 16.02 -13.40
N VAL A 250 1.41 15.65 -13.98
CA VAL A 250 1.36 14.77 -15.17
C VAL A 250 2.06 15.42 -16.35
N SER A 251 1.78 16.70 -16.63
CA SER A 251 2.36 17.43 -17.75
C SER A 251 3.88 17.58 -17.61
N GLN A 252 4.38 17.96 -16.42
CA GLN A 252 5.83 18.09 -16.20
C GLN A 252 6.54 16.74 -16.30
N PHE A 253 5.95 15.68 -15.75
CA PHE A 253 6.54 14.35 -15.84
C PHE A 253 6.58 13.82 -17.27
N ALA A 254 5.49 13.98 -18.03
CA ALA A 254 5.43 13.62 -19.45
C ALA A 254 6.45 14.41 -20.28
N SER A 255 6.60 15.71 -20.03
CA SER A 255 7.60 16.56 -20.68
C SER A 255 9.03 16.12 -20.36
N ALA A 256 9.31 15.76 -19.10
CA ALA A 256 10.62 15.22 -18.70
C ALA A 256 10.94 13.92 -19.47
N ARG A 257 9.97 13.02 -19.58
CA ARG A 257 10.12 11.76 -20.31
C ARG A 257 10.32 11.98 -21.82
N GLN A 258 9.61 12.94 -22.40
CA GLN A 258 9.79 13.30 -23.82
C GLN A 258 11.20 13.84 -24.08
N ALA A 259 11.70 14.74 -23.23
CA ALA A 259 13.06 15.27 -23.33
C ALA A 259 14.11 14.16 -23.21
N LEU A 260 13.93 13.25 -22.24
CA LEU A 260 14.78 12.07 -22.05
C LEU A 260 14.85 11.21 -23.33
N ASN A 261 13.70 10.90 -23.93
CA ASN A 261 13.63 10.11 -25.16
C ASN A 261 14.23 10.85 -26.37
N GLY A 262 14.14 12.18 -26.38
CA GLY A 262 14.80 13.05 -27.35
C GLY A 262 16.29 13.28 -27.09
N GLN A 263 16.88 12.59 -26.10
CA GLN A 263 18.28 12.74 -25.67
C GLN A 263 18.65 14.15 -25.17
N ASP A 264 17.65 14.96 -24.81
CA ASP A 264 17.84 16.26 -24.15
C ASP A 264 17.84 16.08 -22.63
N TRP A 265 18.96 15.53 -22.13
CA TRP A 265 19.12 15.19 -20.72
C TRP A 265 19.06 16.42 -19.81
N THR A 266 19.56 17.57 -20.28
CA THR A 266 19.50 18.83 -19.55
C THR A 266 18.05 19.28 -19.36
N LEU A 267 17.26 19.30 -20.43
CA LEU A 267 15.84 19.63 -20.32
C LEU A 267 15.09 18.61 -19.46
N ALA A 268 15.37 17.32 -19.59
CA ALA A 268 14.77 16.28 -18.75
C ALA A 268 15.01 16.55 -17.25
N LYS A 269 16.25 16.91 -16.87
CA LYS A 269 16.58 17.31 -15.49
C LYS A 269 15.86 18.58 -15.06
N THR A 270 15.79 19.59 -15.92
CA THR A 270 15.03 20.82 -15.62
C THR A 270 13.57 20.50 -15.32
N ARG A 271 12.93 19.64 -16.12
CA ARG A 271 11.53 19.24 -15.92
C ARG A 271 11.33 18.40 -14.66
N LEU A 272 12.25 17.49 -14.33
CA LEU A 272 12.22 16.74 -13.06
C LEU A 272 12.39 17.66 -11.85
N ASN A 273 13.27 18.67 -11.93
CA ASN A 273 13.39 19.68 -10.88
C ASN A 273 12.10 20.49 -10.70
N SER A 274 11.45 20.90 -11.81
CA SER A 274 10.14 21.56 -11.75
C SER A 274 9.08 20.65 -11.11
N LEU A 275 9.06 19.35 -11.44
CA LEU A 275 8.16 18.38 -10.81
C LEU A 275 8.39 18.30 -9.29
N ILE A 276 9.66 18.22 -8.86
CA ILE A 276 10.06 18.23 -7.44
C ILE A 276 9.59 19.51 -6.75
N GLN A 277 9.75 20.67 -7.39
CA GLN A 277 9.30 21.95 -6.83
C GLN A 277 7.78 22.00 -6.66
N ILE A 278 7.02 21.60 -7.68
CA ILE A 278 5.54 21.59 -7.64
C ILE A 278 5.05 20.72 -6.48
N ILE A 279 5.54 19.48 -6.37
CA ILE A 279 5.10 18.59 -5.30
C ILE A 279 5.56 19.09 -3.92
N THR A 280 6.74 19.71 -3.82
CA THR A 280 7.25 20.30 -2.56
C THR A 280 6.41 21.49 -2.10
N GLN A 281 5.90 22.30 -3.03
CA GLN A 281 5.11 23.50 -2.73
C GLN A 281 3.63 23.22 -2.50
N SER A 282 3.13 22.06 -2.90
CA SER A 282 1.73 21.67 -2.68
C SER A 282 1.39 21.44 -1.20
N THR A 283 0.12 21.61 -0.85
CA THR A 283 -0.39 21.56 0.54
C THR A 283 -1.15 20.27 0.87
N PRO A 284 -1.41 19.97 2.15
CA PRO A 284 -2.25 18.85 2.55
C PRO A 284 -3.69 18.89 2.03
N ASP A 285 -4.24 20.07 1.73
CA ASP A 285 -5.60 20.19 1.16
C ASP A 285 -5.63 19.78 -0.33
N GLN A 286 -4.49 19.87 -1.01
CA GLN A 286 -4.35 19.53 -2.42
C GLN A 286 -4.00 18.05 -2.65
N ARG A 287 -3.43 17.39 -1.64
CA ARG A 287 -2.98 16.00 -1.73
C ARG A 287 -2.72 15.35 -0.38
N HIS A 288 -2.79 14.03 -0.38
CA HIS A 288 -2.38 13.18 0.73
C HIS A 288 -0.84 13.12 0.86
N ARG A 289 -0.37 12.54 1.97
CA ARG A 289 1.07 12.34 2.21
C ARG A 289 1.66 11.27 1.29
N GLU A 290 0.87 10.26 0.93
CA GLU A 290 1.28 9.17 0.06
C GLU A 290 1.62 9.66 -1.34
N ALA A 291 0.77 10.52 -1.91
CA ALA A 291 1.05 11.13 -3.22
C ALA A 291 2.32 11.98 -3.20
N PHE A 292 2.58 12.68 -2.09
CA PHE A 292 3.81 13.46 -1.92
C PHE A 292 5.05 12.59 -1.94
N ASP A 293 5.11 11.59 -1.05
CA ASP A 293 6.28 10.73 -0.92
C ASP A 293 6.51 9.93 -2.22
N LEU A 294 5.44 9.46 -2.85
CA LEU A 294 5.47 8.78 -4.15
C LEU A 294 6.15 9.63 -5.22
N VAL A 295 5.65 10.85 -5.45
CA VAL A 295 6.16 11.70 -6.53
C VAL A 295 7.54 12.25 -6.19
N LEU A 296 7.73 12.77 -4.98
CA LEU A 296 8.99 13.40 -4.58
C LEU A 296 10.17 12.42 -4.64
N LEU A 297 10.04 11.27 -3.99
CA LEU A 297 11.17 10.33 -3.85
C LEU A 297 11.52 9.67 -5.18
N ASN A 298 10.53 9.34 -6.02
CA ASN A 298 10.82 8.79 -7.35
C ASN A 298 11.41 9.86 -8.27
N ALA A 299 10.89 11.10 -8.27
CA ALA A 299 11.42 12.18 -9.10
C ALA A 299 12.88 12.53 -8.74
N GLN A 300 13.22 12.58 -7.44
CA GLN A 300 14.60 12.75 -6.98
C GLN A 300 15.54 11.66 -7.50
N ARG A 301 15.07 10.40 -7.51
CA ARG A 301 15.86 9.28 -8.05
C ARG A 301 16.02 9.31 -9.55
N LEU A 302 14.97 9.68 -10.27
CA LEU A 302 15.08 9.89 -11.71
C LEU A 302 16.07 11.02 -12.04
N LEU A 303 16.05 12.09 -11.27
CA LEU A 303 16.96 13.22 -11.45
C LEU A 303 18.42 12.78 -11.25
N GLU A 304 18.70 12.07 -10.16
CA GLU A 304 20.03 11.54 -9.83
C GLU A 304 20.57 10.58 -10.91
N LYS A 305 19.69 9.75 -11.49
CA LYS A 305 20.07 8.73 -12.48
C LYS A 305 20.03 9.21 -13.93
N THR A 306 19.50 10.41 -14.18
CA THR A 306 19.59 11.03 -15.51
C THR A 306 21.02 11.56 -15.69
N ALA A 307 21.65 11.31 -16.84
CA ALA A 307 23.01 11.77 -17.11
C ALA A 307 23.10 13.32 -17.15
N ASP A 308 24.25 13.89 -16.77
CA ASP A 308 24.48 15.34 -16.82
C ASP A 308 24.70 15.85 -18.26
N THR A 309 25.41 15.08 -19.08
CA THR A 309 25.71 15.33 -20.48
C THR A 309 26.00 14.00 -21.19
N LEU A 310 25.88 13.96 -22.53
CA LEU A 310 26.32 12.83 -23.35
C LEU A 310 27.80 12.51 -23.03
N SER A 311 28.05 11.41 -22.32
CA SER A 311 29.37 10.78 -22.38
C SER A 311 29.54 10.25 -23.80
N ARG A 312 30.36 10.97 -24.58
CA ARG A 312 30.89 10.49 -25.87
C ARG A 312 31.71 9.22 -25.67
#